data_AF-A0A151AVQ3-F1
#
_entry.id   AF-A0A151AVQ3-F1
#
_cell.length_a   1.000
_cell.length_b   1.000
_cell.length_c   1.000
_cell.angle_alpha   90.00
_cell.angle_beta   90.00
_cell.angle_gamma   90.00
#
_symmetry.space_group_name_H-M   'P 1'
#
loop_
_entity.id
_entity.type
_entity.pdbx_description
1 polymer ?
#
loop_
_entity_poly.entity_id
_entity_poly.type
_entity_poly.pdbx_seq_one_letter_code
_entity_poly.pdbx_strand_id
1 'polypeptide(L)'
;MCRFLCVSCWHTFSLLPSFLLPYYQYSLRFILECLWNFFSQAHLLIYYHFSLQNTYTLIRTAIRKLLHSLTRKADFDSQLLAGLKLNYQERKKPAIDWSNAEAREALLNDLVNDALRVLEVTATLPLTETEPKLRTILEKVTFQDIDPKADGKEFQIKMGVAEDRLISTVDHDMRHGRKSAARTFNGYKTHIAMVQEFEFIGAVEVTPGNIYDGQVAKDLIDQQPEDRRPQRMIGDHCYGAGPICKGMEERHIEVVDPVTEARDPRWFSSRKSTFKWTLRPNPAVSL
;
A
#
# COMPACT_ATOMS: atom_id res chain seq x y z
N MET A 1 -13.26 26.29 12.58
CA MET A 1 -13.87 25.26 11.72
C MET A 1 -12.77 24.69 10.83
N CYS A 2 -12.10 23.61 11.26
CA CYS A 2 -11.07 22.98 10.44
C CYS A 2 -11.78 21.97 9.52
N ARG A 3 -11.83 22.28 8.22
CA ARG A 3 -12.45 21.42 7.20
C ARG A 3 -11.35 20.96 6.27
N PHE A 4 -11.30 19.67 5.97
CA PHE A 4 -10.44 19.16 4.92
C PHE A 4 -11.28 18.75 3.72
N LEU A 5 -10.78 19.09 2.54
CA LEU A 5 -11.35 18.65 1.28
C LEU A 5 -10.67 17.33 0.90
N CYS A 6 -11.43 16.25 0.81
CA CYS A 6 -10.89 15.01 0.27
C CYS A 6 -10.67 15.17 -1.23
N VAL A 7 -9.42 15.26 -1.66
CA VAL A 7 -9.05 15.39 -3.08
C VAL A 7 -9.44 14.18 -3.94
N SER A 8 -9.78 13.03 -3.33
CA SER A 8 -10.24 11.87 -4.08
C SER A 8 -11.74 11.86 -4.40
N CYS A 9 -12.59 12.49 -3.58
CA CYS A 9 -14.05 12.47 -3.76
C CYS A 9 -14.69 13.86 -3.73
N TRP A 10 -13.89 14.92 -3.54
CA TRP A 10 -14.30 16.32 -3.47
C TRP A 10 -15.32 16.63 -2.35
N HIS A 11 -15.48 15.72 -1.40
CA HIS A 11 -16.31 15.95 -0.22
C HIS A 11 -15.53 16.71 0.85
N THR A 12 -16.20 17.66 1.50
CA THR A 12 -15.64 18.46 2.58
C THR A 12 -16.01 17.83 3.90
N PHE A 13 -15.00 17.37 4.64
CA PHE A 13 -15.16 16.74 5.94
C PHE A 13 -14.78 17.74 7.02
N SER A 14 -15.62 17.86 8.04
CA SER A 14 -15.32 18.69 9.21
C SER A 14 -14.52 17.85 10.21
N LEU A 15 -13.37 18.34 10.66
CA LEU A 15 -12.58 17.66 11.72
C LEU A 15 -13.27 17.76 13.09
N LEU A 16 -14.13 18.76 13.27
CA LEU A 16 -14.89 19.00 14.48
C LEU A 16 -16.30 19.51 14.11
N PRO A 17 -17.35 18.98 14.73
CA PRO A 17 -18.70 19.54 14.66
C PRO A 17 -18.75 20.98 15.18
N SER A 18 -19.68 21.76 14.64
CA SER A 18 -19.96 23.14 15.07
C SER A 18 -20.32 23.25 16.56
N PHE A 19 -20.91 22.22 17.17
CA PHE A 19 -21.38 22.27 18.55
C PHE A 19 -20.25 22.08 19.59
N LEU A 20 -19.07 21.59 19.20
CA LEU A 20 -17.89 21.46 20.06
C LEU A 20 -17.05 22.75 20.11
N LEU A 21 -17.47 23.81 19.41
CA LEU A 21 -16.85 25.14 19.45
C LEU A 21 -16.75 25.80 20.85
N PRO A 22 -17.49 25.41 21.91
CA PRO A 22 -17.29 25.98 23.25
C PRO A 22 -16.26 25.24 24.15
N TYR A 23 -15.85 24.01 23.84
CA TYR A 23 -15.11 23.13 24.78
C TYR A 23 -13.61 22.97 24.43
N TYR A 24 -12.99 24.07 24.01
CA TYR A 24 -11.84 24.12 23.10
C TYR A 24 -10.47 23.61 23.60
N GLN A 25 -10.27 23.30 24.88
CA GLN A 25 -8.88 23.12 25.38
C GLN A 25 -8.39 21.67 25.38
N TYR A 26 -9.24 20.69 25.70
CA TYR A 26 -8.79 19.29 25.82
C TYR A 26 -8.92 18.50 24.51
N SER A 27 -9.99 18.73 23.75
CA SER A 27 -10.26 18.06 22.47
C SER A 27 -9.38 18.58 21.34
N LEU A 28 -9.11 19.89 21.29
CA LEU A 28 -8.17 20.45 20.32
C LEU A 28 -6.74 19.96 20.59
N ARG A 29 -6.33 19.88 21.87
CA ARG A 29 -5.02 19.34 22.23
C ARG A 29 -4.90 17.88 21.83
N PHE A 30 -5.92 17.05 22.09
CA PHE A 30 -5.92 15.65 21.66
C PHE A 30 -5.87 15.52 20.14
N ILE A 31 -6.68 16.28 19.39
CA ILE A 31 -6.65 16.26 17.92
C ILE A 31 -5.30 16.73 17.39
N LEU A 32 -4.76 17.82 17.95
CA LEU A 32 -3.45 18.33 17.58
C LEU A 32 -2.34 17.36 18.00
N GLU A 33 -2.48 16.61 19.09
CA GLU A 33 -1.55 15.55 19.50
C GLU A 33 -1.66 14.33 18.59
N CYS A 34 -2.85 13.92 18.15
CA CYS A 34 -3.01 12.85 17.16
C CYS A 34 -2.44 13.25 15.80
N LEU A 35 -2.77 14.45 15.32
CA LEU A 35 -2.21 15.00 14.08
C LEU A 35 -0.71 15.23 14.23
N TRP A 36 -0.23 15.76 15.36
CA TRP A 36 1.19 15.94 15.62
C TRP A 36 1.90 14.61 15.71
N ASN A 37 1.41 13.60 16.42
CA ASN A 37 2.01 12.27 16.48
C ASN A 37 2.06 11.63 15.09
N PHE A 38 0.98 11.77 14.29
CA PHE A 38 0.95 11.33 12.90
C PHE A 38 1.99 12.06 12.04
N PHE A 39 2.03 13.40 12.08
CA PHE A 39 2.92 14.22 11.25
C PHE A 39 4.37 14.29 11.76
N SER A 40 4.62 14.08 13.05
CA SER A 40 5.96 14.10 13.66
C SER A 40 6.66 12.75 13.55
N GLN A 41 5.90 11.64 13.51
CA GLN A 41 6.43 10.33 13.10
C GLN A 41 6.54 10.19 11.59
N ALA A 42 5.70 10.91 10.82
CA ALA A 42 5.88 11.08 9.39
C ALA A 42 7.09 12.01 9.14
N HIS A 43 8.30 11.45 9.16
CA HIS A 43 9.56 12.17 8.92
C HIS A 43 9.62 12.95 7.60
N LEU A 44 8.62 12.88 6.72
CA LEU A 44 8.64 13.48 5.40
C LEU A 44 7.26 13.48 4.69
N LEU A 45 6.48 14.56 4.76
CA LEU A 45 5.43 14.83 3.75
C LEU A 45 6.05 15.56 2.56
N ILE A 46 6.81 14.82 1.74
CA ILE A 46 7.20 15.34 0.42
C ILE A 46 6.08 14.98 -0.56
N TYR A 47 5.50 16.01 -1.19
CA TYR A 47 4.84 15.87 -2.48
C TYR A 47 5.89 15.44 -3.52
N TYR A 48 6.25 14.17 -3.53
CA TYR A 48 6.93 13.61 -4.68
C TYR A 48 5.86 13.45 -5.74
N HIS A 49 6.07 14.06 -6.89
CA HIS A 49 5.47 13.56 -8.12
C HIS A 49 6.08 12.18 -8.34
N PHE A 50 5.52 11.15 -7.68
CA PHE A 50 5.99 9.79 -7.83
C PHE A 50 5.76 9.39 -9.29
N SER A 51 6.85 9.29 -10.06
CA SER A 51 6.77 8.74 -11.39
C SER A 51 6.54 7.25 -11.26
N LEU A 52 5.43 6.78 -11.80
CA LEU A 52 5.16 5.34 -11.90
C LEU A 52 6.31 4.70 -12.67
N GLN A 53 6.96 3.72 -12.05
CA GLN A 53 8.11 3.06 -12.65
C GLN A 53 7.66 1.76 -13.31
N ASN A 54 7.95 1.65 -14.62
CA ASN A 54 7.84 0.37 -15.32
C ASN A 54 8.96 -0.57 -14.87
N THR A 55 8.88 -1.86 -15.23
CA THR A 55 9.84 -2.90 -14.80
C THR A 55 11.29 -2.52 -15.08
N TYR A 56 11.59 -2.02 -16.29
CA TYR A 56 12.92 -1.52 -16.67
C TYR A 56 13.44 -0.42 -15.72
N THR A 57 12.57 0.55 -15.41
CA THR A 57 12.93 1.69 -14.55
C THR A 57 13.11 1.26 -13.10
N LEU A 58 12.28 0.32 -12.61
CA LEU A 58 12.40 -0.25 -11.27
C LEU A 58 13.74 -0.93 -11.08
N ILE A 59 14.10 -1.87 -11.95
CA ILE A 59 15.37 -2.62 -11.87
C ILE A 59 16.54 -1.66 -11.96
N ARG A 60 16.57 -0.78 -12.98
CA ARG A 60 17.66 0.19 -13.16
C ARG A 60 17.83 1.10 -11.94
N THR A 61 16.74 1.59 -11.37
CA THR A 61 16.81 2.49 -10.21
C THR A 61 17.23 1.76 -8.94
N ALA A 62 16.77 0.52 -8.74
CA ALA A 62 17.17 -0.30 -7.61
C ALA A 62 18.67 -0.63 -7.65
N ILE A 63 19.18 -1.07 -8.81
CA ILE A 63 20.63 -1.27 -9.03
C ILE A 63 21.37 0.02 -8.69
N ARG A 64 20.99 1.14 -9.32
CA ARG A 64 21.67 2.43 -9.12
C ARG A 64 21.70 2.87 -7.66
N LYS A 65 20.60 2.70 -6.92
CA LYS A 65 20.53 3.05 -5.48
C LYS A 65 21.49 2.21 -4.65
N LEU A 66 21.50 0.89 -4.89
CA LEU A 66 22.39 -0.02 -4.18
C LEU A 66 23.87 0.27 -4.49
N LEU A 67 24.20 0.45 -5.77
CA LEU A 67 25.55 0.82 -6.19
C LEU A 67 25.99 2.14 -5.56
N HIS A 68 25.13 3.16 -5.56
CA HIS A 68 25.42 4.45 -4.94
C HIS A 68 25.66 4.35 -3.44
N SER A 69 24.98 3.44 -2.74
CA SER A 69 25.24 3.16 -1.31
C SER A 69 26.61 2.50 -1.12
N LEU A 70 26.91 1.48 -1.92
CA LEU A 70 28.17 0.73 -1.86
C LEU A 70 29.39 1.60 -2.17
N THR A 71 29.35 2.40 -3.24
CA THR A 71 30.47 3.24 -3.68
C THR A 71 30.82 4.38 -2.72
N ARG A 72 29.99 4.63 -1.69
CA ARG A 72 30.31 5.60 -0.63
C ARG A 72 31.13 4.99 0.49
N LYS A 73 31.25 3.67 0.57
CA LYS A 73 32.11 3.00 1.55
C LYS A 73 33.55 3.07 1.06
N ALA A 74 34.45 3.52 1.94
CA ALA A 74 35.87 3.70 1.60
C ALA A 74 36.55 2.40 1.15
N ASP A 75 36.13 1.26 1.71
CA ASP A 75 36.73 -0.05 1.44
C ASP A 75 36.03 -0.81 0.30
N PHE A 76 35.12 -0.17 -0.44
CA PHE A 76 34.42 -0.83 -1.54
C PHE A 76 35.28 -0.85 -2.80
N ASP A 77 35.72 -2.04 -3.21
CA ASP A 77 36.39 -2.23 -4.48
C ASP A 77 35.40 -2.16 -5.65
N SER A 78 35.45 -1.05 -6.39
CA SER A 78 34.64 -0.84 -7.59
C SER A 78 34.87 -1.88 -8.70
N GLN A 79 36.02 -2.58 -8.72
CA GLN A 79 36.28 -3.65 -9.69
C GLN A 79 35.36 -4.85 -9.52
N LEU A 80 34.79 -5.07 -8.32
CA LEU A 80 33.77 -6.10 -8.09
C LEU A 80 32.53 -5.90 -8.98
N LEU A 81 32.29 -4.67 -9.45
CA LEU A 81 31.20 -4.31 -10.35
C LEU A 81 31.66 -4.21 -11.82
N ALA A 82 32.90 -4.59 -12.14
CA ALA A 82 33.34 -4.69 -13.53
C ALA A 82 32.43 -5.68 -14.28
N GLY A 83 32.13 -5.43 -15.55
CA GLY A 83 31.32 -6.32 -16.38
C GLY A 83 29.81 -6.08 -16.34
N LEU A 84 29.33 -5.04 -15.62
CA LEU A 84 27.97 -4.55 -15.82
C LEU A 84 27.78 -4.07 -17.26
N LYS A 85 26.66 -4.44 -17.88
CA LYS A 85 26.30 -4.12 -19.26
C LYS A 85 25.92 -2.66 -19.41
N LEU A 86 25.23 -2.09 -18.42
CA LEU A 86 24.80 -0.69 -18.43
C LEU A 86 25.66 0.22 -17.57
N ASN A 87 25.75 1.48 -17.99
CA ASN A 87 26.25 2.55 -17.13
C ASN A 87 25.16 3.04 -16.17
N TYR A 88 25.39 2.92 -14.86
CA TYR A 88 24.48 3.35 -13.79
C TYR A 88 24.86 4.68 -13.14
N GLN A 89 26.01 5.27 -13.50
CA GLN A 89 26.41 6.59 -13.04
C GLN A 89 25.52 7.68 -13.62
N GLU A 90 25.09 7.49 -14.88
CA GLU A 90 24.19 8.40 -15.56
C GLU A 90 22.72 8.21 -15.16
N ARG A 91 22.03 9.33 -14.90
CA ARG A 91 20.58 9.35 -14.63
C ARG A 91 19.71 9.25 -15.88
N LYS A 92 20.31 9.25 -17.07
CA LYS A 92 19.58 9.20 -18.33
C LYS A 92 18.92 7.83 -18.50
N LYS A 93 17.75 7.84 -19.14
CA LYS A 93 17.05 6.63 -19.57
C LYS A 93 17.88 5.97 -20.70
N PRO A 94 17.98 4.63 -20.76
CA PRO A 94 18.63 3.96 -21.88
C PRO A 94 18.04 4.41 -23.22
N ALA A 95 18.92 4.81 -24.14
CA ALA A 95 18.55 5.29 -25.47
C ALA A 95 18.33 4.11 -26.42
N ILE A 96 17.24 3.38 -26.21
CA ILE A 96 16.79 2.30 -27.10
C ILE A 96 15.56 2.74 -27.91
N ASP A 97 15.30 2.07 -29.02
CA ASP A 97 14.02 2.15 -29.71
C ASP A 97 12.95 1.40 -28.91
N TRP A 98 12.08 2.15 -28.23
CA TRP A 98 10.99 1.61 -27.41
C TRP A 98 9.85 0.99 -28.21
N SER A 99 9.78 1.26 -29.53
CA SER A 99 8.79 0.63 -30.41
C SER A 99 9.22 -0.77 -30.86
N ASN A 100 10.52 -1.03 -30.89
CA ASN A 100 11.09 -2.33 -31.22
C ASN A 100 10.98 -3.31 -30.03
N ALA A 101 10.46 -4.51 -30.29
CA ALA A 101 10.33 -5.56 -29.27
C ALA A 101 11.67 -6.18 -28.88
N GLU A 102 12.52 -6.49 -29.85
CA GLU A 102 13.85 -7.08 -29.65
C GLU A 102 14.77 -6.14 -28.85
N ALA A 103 14.71 -4.82 -29.15
CA ALA A 103 15.50 -3.83 -28.42
C ALA A 103 15.09 -3.73 -26.94
N ARG A 104 13.78 -3.83 -26.65
CA ARG A 104 13.26 -3.87 -25.27
C ARG A 104 13.66 -5.15 -24.56
N GLU A 105 13.61 -6.28 -25.26
CA GLU A 105 13.97 -7.57 -24.72
C GLU A 105 15.47 -7.68 -24.40
N ALA A 106 16.34 -7.20 -25.29
CA ALA A 106 17.77 -7.10 -25.04
C ALA A 106 18.06 -6.24 -23.79
N LEU A 107 17.40 -5.07 -23.68
CA LEU A 107 17.54 -4.22 -22.50
C LEU A 107 17.06 -4.91 -21.21
N LEU A 108 15.95 -5.67 -21.28
CA LEU A 108 15.46 -6.43 -20.12
C LEU A 108 16.52 -7.42 -19.65
N ASN A 109 17.06 -8.21 -20.57
CA ASN A 109 18.07 -9.22 -20.26
C ASN A 109 19.35 -8.60 -19.71
N ASP A 110 19.83 -7.51 -20.28
CA ASP A 110 21.00 -6.79 -19.75
C ASP A 110 20.73 -6.30 -18.31
N LEU A 111 19.56 -5.71 -18.05
CA LEU A 111 19.19 -5.23 -16.71
C LEU A 111 19.07 -6.36 -15.68
N VAL A 112 18.50 -7.50 -16.06
CA VAL A 112 18.35 -8.66 -15.18
C VAL A 112 19.71 -9.28 -14.88
N ASN A 113 20.55 -9.48 -15.89
CA ASN A 113 21.90 -10.00 -15.70
C ASN A 113 22.75 -9.09 -14.81
N ASP A 114 22.67 -7.77 -15.02
CA ASP A 114 23.33 -6.79 -14.15
C ASP A 114 22.79 -6.85 -12.71
N ALA A 115 21.48 -6.99 -12.52
CA ALA A 115 20.88 -7.16 -11.20
C ALA A 115 21.37 -8.42 -10.50
N LEU A 116 21.39 -9.56 -11.20
CA LEU A 116 21.88 -10.84 -10.68
C LEU A 116 23.35 -10.74 -10.24
N ARG A 117 24.21 -10.13 -11.07
CA ARG A 117 25.62 -9.88 -10.73
C ARG A 117 25.76 -9.05 -9.47
N VAL A 118 24.98 -7.97 -9.33
CA VAL A 118 25.00 -7.13 -8.12
C VAL A 118 24.50 -7.90 -6.90
N LEU A 119 23.46 -8.73 -7.02
CA LEU A 119 22.96 -9.57 -5.93
C LEU A 119 23.99 -10.60 -5.48
N GLU A 120 24.75 -11.19 -6.43
CA GLU A 120 25.83 -12.14 -6.16
C GLU A 120 27.00 -11.46 -5.43
N VAL A 121 27.48 -10.32 -5.94
CA VAL A 121 28.56 -9.55 -5.31
C VAL A 121 28.15 -9.10 -3.90
N THR A 122 26.92 -8.61 -3.73
CA THR A 122 26.46 -8.14 -2.41
C THR A 122 26.18 -9.26 -1.41
N ALA A 123 26.08 -10.52 -1.85
CA ALA A 123 25.96 -11.67 -0.96
C ALA A 123 27.27 -11.99 -0.22
N THR A 124 28.42 -11.60 -0.78
CA THR A 124 29.75 -11.87 -0.19
C THR A 124 30.29 -10.70 0.62
N LEU A 125 29.62 -9.53 0.57
CA LEU A 125 30.08 -8.31 1.22
C LEU A 125 29.44 -8.08 2.58
N PRO A 126 30.16 -7.46 3.54
CA PRO A 126 29.56 -6.99 4.78
C PRO A 126 28.65 -5.78 4.52
N LEU A 127 27.34 -6.05 4.41
CA LEU A 127 26.31 -5.03 4.25
C LEU A 127 25.90 -4.45 5.61
N THR A 128 25.63 -3.14 5.67
CA THR A 128 25.34 -2.45 6.95
C THR A 128 24.12 -1.56 6.82
N GLU A 129 23.11 -1.76 7.67
CA GLU A 129 21.88 -0.94 7.80
C GLU A 129 21.05 -0.73 6.53
N THR A 130 21.55 0.05 5.56
CA THR A 130 20.85 0.49 4.36
C THR A 130 20.98 -0.50 3.21
N GLU A 131 22.16 -1.08 2.98
CA GLU A 131 22.36 -1.98 1.84
C GLU A 131 21.50 -3.26 1.90
N PRO A 132 21.28 -3.91 3.06
CA PRO A 132 20.38 -5.07 3.12
C PRO A 132 18.98 -4.73 2.62
N LYS A 133 18.44 -3.56 3.01
CA LYS A 133 17.11 -3.09 2.56
C LYS A 133 17.10 -2.84 1.04
N LEU A 134 18.12 -2.17 0.52
CA LEU A 134 18.27 -1.91 -0.92
C LEU A 134 18.45 -3.21 -1.73
N ARG A 135 19.15 -4.19 -1.17
CA ARG A 135 19.30 -5.53 -1.74
C ARG A 135 17.95 -6.25 -1.81
N THR A 136 17.15 -6.22 -0.75
CA THR A 136 15.79 -6.79 -0.75
C THR A 136 14.90 -6.13 -1.82
N ILE A 137 15.02 -4.82 -1.99
CA ILE A 137 14.28 -4.09 -3.04
C ILE A 137 14.74 -4.52 -4.42
N LEU A 138 16.05 -4.62 -4.65
CA LEU A 138 16.62 -5.10 -5.91
C LEU A 138 16.13 -6.51 -6.24
N GLU A 139 16.23 -7.42 -5.27
CA GLU A 139 15.74 -8.79 -5.39
C GLU A 139 14.25 -8.82 -5.76
N LYS A 140 13.42 -8.08 -5.02
CA LYS A 140 11.98 -7.99 -5.29
C LYS A 140 11.69 -7.46 -6.70
N VAL A 141 12.28 -6.34 -7.12
CA VAL A 141 11.96 -5.76 -8.44
C VAL A 141 12.50 -6.60 -9.61
N THR A 142 13.57 -7.34 -9.40
CA THR A 142 14.15 -8.24 -10.40
C THR A 142 13.27 -9.46 -10.63
N PHE A 143 12.62 -9.99 -9.61
CA PHE A 143 11.84 -11.24 -9.74
C PHE A 143 10.33 -11.05 -9.72
N GLN A 144 9.80 -9.92 -9.25
CA GLN A 144 8.34 -9.75 -9.10
C GLN A 144 7.56 -9.85 -10.41
N ASP A 145 8.14 -9.45 -11.55
CA ASP A 145 7.45 -9.33 -12.85
C ASP A 145 8.18 -10.07 -13.98
N ILE A 146 9.15 -10.92 -13.68
CA ILE A 146 10.04 -11.56 -14.67
C ILE A 146 10.04 -13.07 -14.49
N ASP A 147 9.88 -13.78 -15.61
CA ASP A 147 10.02 -15.23 -15.71
C ASP A 147 11.19 -15.58 -16.64
N PRO A 148 11.91 -16.69 -16.38
CA PRO A 148 12.83 -17.25 -17.35
C PRO A 148 12.07 -17.73 -18.59
N LYS A 149 12.68 -17.58 -19.77
CA LYS A 149 12.19 -18.20 -21.00
C LYS A 149 12.44 -19.70 -20.99
N ALA A 150 11.86 -20.41 -21.96
CA ALA A 150 11.96 -21.86 -22.09
C ALA A 150 13.40 -22.38 -22.19
N ASP A 151 14.35 -21.56 -22.64
CA ASP A 151 15.77 -21.90 -22.75
C ASP A 151 16.54 -21.77 -21.42
N GLY A 152 15.94 -21.15 -20.39
CA GLY A 152 16.53 -20.86 -19.10
C GLY A 152 17.68 -19.84 -19.12
N LYS A 153 17.97 -19.23 -20.27
CA LYS A 153 19.09 -18.29 -20.45
C LYS A 153 18.60 -16.85 -20.58
N GLU A 154 17.43 -16.67 -21.16
CA GLU A 154 16.81 -15.38 -21.35
C GLU A 154 15.62 -15.18 -20.42
N PHE A 155 15.22 -13.92 -20.26
CA PHE A 155 14.14 -13.49 -19.38
C PHE A 155 13.04 -12.78 -20.18
N GLN A 156 11.81 -12.90 -19.70
CA GLN A 156 10.64 -12.21 -20.24
C GLN A 156 9.78 -11.61 -19.12
N ILE A 157 9.08 -10.52 -19.42
CA ILE A 157 8.09 -9.97 -18.49
C ILE A 157 6.88 -10.91 -18.46
N LYS A 158 6.49 -11.32 -17.25
CA LYS A 158 5.35 -12.22 -17.05
C LYS A 158 4.03 -11.57 -17.50
N MET A 159 3.05 -12.41 -17.84
CA MET A 159 1.69 -11.92 -18.07
C MET A 159 1.02 -11.59 -16.74
N GLY A 160 0.52 -10.35 -16.62
CA GLY A 160 -0.05 -9.84 -15.39
C GLY A 160 0.99 -9.16 -14.49
N VAL A 161 0.61 -8.87 -13.25
CA VAL A 161 1.40 -8.09 -12.31
C VAL A 161 1.32 -8.76 -10.94
N ALA A 162 2.41 -8.76 -10.17
CA ALA A 162 2.39 -9.27 -8.80
C ALA A 162 1.33 -8.57 -7.92
N GLU A 163 0.72 -9.29 -6.98
CA GLU A 163 -0.28 -8.72 -6.06
C GLU A 163 0.35 -7.66 -5.12
N ASP A 164 1.54 -7.96 -4.58
CA ASP A 164 2.33 -7.04 -3.76
C ASP A 164 3.45 -6.34 -4.56
N ARG A 165 3.13 -5.94 -5.79
CA ARG A 165 4.10 -5.33 -6.71
C ARG A 165 4.63 -4.01 -6.16
N LEU A 166 5.96 -3.88 -6.09
CA LEU A 166 6.61 -2.62 -5.82
C LEU A 166 6.49 -1.72 -7.07
N ILE A 167 5.96 -0.51 -6.90
CA ILE A 167 5.68 0.44 -8.00
C ILE A 167 6.59 1.68 -8.00
N SER A 168 7.34 1.87 -6.92
CA SER A 168 8.32 2.94 -6.76
C SER A 168 9.49 2.46 -5.93
N THR A 169 10.71 2.66 -6.44
CA THR A 169 11.94 2.45 -5.67
C THR A 169 12.22 3.57 -4.68
N VAL A 170 11.40 4.64 -4.63
CA VAL A 170 11.55 5.76 -3.70
C VAL A 170 10.58 5.61 -2.53
N ASP A 171 9.36 5.17 -2.82
CA ASP A 171 8.34 4.88 -1.84
C ASP A 171 7.97 3.40 -1.96
N HIS A 172 8.49 2.60 -1.02
CA HIS A 172 8.38 1.15 -1.01
C HIS A 172 7.06 0.65 -0.43
N ASP A 173 6.22 1.52 0.15
CA ASP A 173 4.93 1.14 0.72
C ASP A 173 3.79 1.48 -0.25
N MET A 174 4.02 2.38 -1.20
CA MET A 174 3.08 2.67 -2.27
C MET A 174 2.73 1.40 -3.08
N ARG A 175 1.43 1.14 -3.29
CA ARG A 175 0.93 -0.03 -4.04
C ARG A 175 -0.14 0.33 -5.06
N HIS A 176 -0.34 -0.58 -6.01
CA HIS A 176 -1.50 -0.56 -6.90
C HIS A 176 -2.77 -0.85 -6.09
N GLY A 177 -3.77 0.01 -6.20
CA GLY A 177 -5.08 -0.16 -5.60
C GLY A 177 -6.20 -0.12 -6.62
N ARG A 178 -7.37 -0.61 -6.21
CA ARG A 178 -8.60 -0.55 -7.01
C ARG A 178 -9.66 0.25 -6.27
N LYS A 179 -10.26 1.21 -6.97
CA LYS A 179 -11.49 1.86 -6.54
C LYS A 179 -12.72 1.14 -7.08
N SER A 180 -12.62 0.61 -8.29
CA SER A 180 -13.63 -0.27 -8.91
C SER A 180 -12.96 -1.21 -9.91
N ALA A 181 -13.71 -2.13 -10.51
CA ALA A 181 -13.19 -3.03 -11.54
C ALA A 181 -12.54 -2.29 -12.73
N ALA A 182 -13.07 -1.11 -13.08
CA ALA A 182 -12.59 -0.29 -14.19
C ALA A 182 -11.62 0.82 -13.77
N ARG A 183 -11.47 1.10 -12.47
CA ARG A 183 -10.72 2.25 -11.97
C ARG A 183 -9.69 1.83 -10.94
N THR A 184 -8.43 1.91 -11.34
CA THR A 184 -7.26 1.70 -10.48
C THR A 184 -6.70 3.02 -9.97
N PHE A 185 -5.89 2.95 -8.92
CA PHE A 185 -5.08 4.06 -8.43
C PHE A 185 -3.75 3.52 -7.92
N ASN A 186 -2.79 4.42 -7.70
CA ASN A 186 -1.47 4.09 -7.16
C ASN A 186 -1.27 4.93 -5.93
N GLY A 187 -0.94 4.32 -4.81
CA GLY A 187 -0.89 5.07 -3.57
C GLY A 187 -1.27 4.25 -2.35
N TYR A 188 -1.98 4.95 -1.48
CA TYR A 188 -2.44 4.50 -0.20
C TYR A 188 -3.96 4.64 -0.13
N LYS A 189 -4.57 3.88 0.78
CA LYS A 189 -5.95 4.05 1.21
C LYS A 189 -5.94 4.67 2.60
N THR A 190 -6.87 5.59 2.82
CA THR A 190 -7.13 6.16 4.14
C THR A 190 -8.43 5.56 4.65
N HIS A 191 -8.38 4.96 5.83
CA HIS A 191 -9.51 4.38 6.53
C HIS A 191 -9.82 5.26 7.74
N ILE A 192 -11.08 5.59 7.94
CA ILE A 192 -11.51 6.53 8.98
C ILE A 192 -12.65 5.88 9.76
N ALA A 193 -12.46 5.71 11.07
CA ALA A 193 -13.54 5.36 11.98
C ALA A 193 -14.14 6.65 12.56
N MET A 194 -15.44 6.82 12.38
CA MET A 194 -16.18 8.00 12.85
C MET A 194 -17.28 7.57 13.82
N VAL A 195 -17.36 8.25 14.96
CA VAL A 195 -18.47 8.14 15.90
C VAL A 195 -19.67 8.89 15.32
N GLN A 196 -20.74 8.17 15.00
CA GLN A 196 -21.86 8.70 14.22
C GLN A 196 -22.63 9.80 14.96
N GLU A 197 -22.83 9.66 16.27
CA GLU A 197 -23.64 10.60 17.07
C GLU A 197 -23.03 12.00 17.12
N PHE A 198 -21.71 12.08 17.05
CA PHE A 198 -20.96 13.32 17.24
C PHE A 198 -20.08 13.67 16.05
N GLU A 199 -20.17 12.94 14.94
CA GLU A 199 -19.31 13.07 13.75
C GLU A 199 -17.82 13.22 14.09
N PHE A 200 -17.37 12.51 15.12
CA PHE A 200 -16.00 12.61 15.65
C PHE A 200 -15.13 11.51 15.07
N ILE A 201 -13.93 11.85 14.60
CA ILE A 201 -12.98 10.85 14.11
C ILE A 201 -12.35 10.15 15.32
N GLY A 202 -12.69 8.88 15.52
CA GLY A 202 -12.18 8.05 16.61
C GLY A 202 -10.83 7.41 16.29
N ALA A 203 -10.60 7.04 15.03
CA ALA A 203 -9.34 6.49 14.56
C ALA A 203 -9.14 6.74 13.06
N VAL A 204 -7.88 6.77 12.64
CA VAL A 204 -7.49 6.90 11.23
C VAL A 204 -6.33 5.95 10.98
N GLU A 205 -6.42 5.19 9.89
CA GLU A 205 -5.36 4.28 9.47
C GLU A 205 -5.04 4.50 7.99
N VAL A 206 -3.76 4.40 7.62
CA VAL A 206 -3.32 4.58 6.23
C VAL A 206 -2.59 3.33 5.78
N THR A 207 -3.17 2.62 4.81
CA THR A 207 -2.60 1.38 4.30
C THR A 207 -2.14 1.52 2.85
N PRO A 208 -1.20 0.68 2.39
CA PRO A 208 -0.95 0.53 0.97
C PRO A 208 -2.22 0.25 0.16
N GLY A 209 -2.21 0.67 -1.11
CA GLY A 209 -3.37 0.59 -2.01
C GLY A 209 -3.92 -0.83 -2.26
N ASN A 210 -3.12 -1.87 -2.07
CA ASN A 210 -3.50 -3.27 -2.27
C ASN A 210 -4.12 -3.94 -1.03
N ILE A 211 -4.12 -3.27 0.13
CA ILE A 211 -4.74 -3.82 1.35
C ILE A 211 -6.26 -3.82 1.22
N TYR A 212 -6.89 -4.89 1.69
CA TYR A 212 -8.34 -5.04 1.72
C TYR A 212 -8.94 -4.23 2.86
N ASP A 213 -9.95 -3.41 2.56
CA ASP A 213 -10.48 -2.39 3.48
C ASP A 213 -10.97 -3.01 4.80
N GLY A 214 -11.64 -4.16 4.70
CA GLY A 214 -12.18 -4.85 5.87
C GLY A 214 -11.13 -5.38 6.85
N GLN A 215 -9.88 -5.64 6.42
CA GLN A 215 -8.82 -6.09 7.32
C GLN A 215 -8.45 -5.03 8.37
N VAL A 216 -8.60 -3.76 8.01
CA VAL A 216 -8.18 -2.59 8.81
C VAL A 216 -9.17 -2.28 9.93
N ALA A 217 -10.38 -2.85 9.87
CA ALA A 217 -11.44 -2.60 10.83
C ALA A 217 -11.01 -2.88 12.28
N LYS A 218 -10.29 -3.98 12.51
CA LYS A 218 -9.82 -4.37 13.85
C LYS A 218 -8.83 -3.34 14.41
N ASP A 219 -7.90 -2.91 13.57
CA ASP A 219 -6.89 -1.93 13.96
C ASP A 219 -7.54 -0.59 14.34
N LEU A 220 -8.53 -0.14 13.57
CA LEU A 220 -9.28 1.09 13.87
C LEU A 220 -10.05 1.01 15.20
N ILE A 221 -10.55 -0.16 15.58
CA ILE A 221 -11.20 -0.37 16.87
C ILE A 221 -10.16 -0.43 18.00
N ASP A 222 -9.07 -1.14 17.79
CA ASP A 222 -8.07 -1.40 18.82
C ASP A 222 -7.28 -0.13 19.18
N GLN A 223 -7.13 0.79 18.22
CA GLN A 223 -6.56 2.13 18.44
C GLN A 223 -7.42 3.00 19.38
N GLN A 224 -8.70 2.69 19.56
CA GLN A 224 -9.58 3.47 20.44
C GLN A 224 -9.45 2.98 21.89
N PRO A 225 -9.49 3.90 22.89
CA PRO A 225 -9.56 3.54 24.31
C PRO A 225 -10.72 2.58 24.59
N GLU A 226 -10.53 1.61 25.48
CA GLU A 226 -11.52 0.56 25.75
C GLU A 226 -12.90 1.13 26.15
N ASP A 227 -12.91 2.22 26.92
CA ASP A 227 -14.11 2.94 27.37
C ASP A 227 -14.82 3.70 26.24
N ARG A 228 -14.16 3.85 25.08
CA ARG A 228 -14.66 4.56 23.89
C ARG A 228 -14.89 3.65 22.70
N ARG A 229 -14.59 2.35 22.80
CA ARG A 229 -14.89 1.40 21.74
C ARG A 229 -16.39 1.34 21.51
N PRO A 230 -16.84 1.36 20.24
CA PRO A 230 -18.26 1.37 19.95
C PRO A 230 -18.88 0.01 20.26
N GLN A 231 -20.14 0.00 20.70
CA GLN A 231 -20.90 -1.25 20.80
C GLN A 231 -21.30 -1.79 19.42
N ARG A 232 -21.35 -0.92 18.40
CA ARG A 232 -21.75 -1.26 17.04
C ARG A 232 -20.89 -0.54 16.00
N MET A 233 -20.49 -1.26 14.96
CA MET A 233 -19.77 -0.73 13.82
C MET A 233 -20.65 -0.81 12.58
N ILE A 234 -20.83 0.33 11.90
CA ILE A 234 -21.46 0.39 10.59
C ILE A 234 -20.36 0.50 9.54
N GLY A 235 -20.35 -0.41 8.57
CA GLY A 235 -19.39 -0.41 7.48
C GLY A 235 -20.07 -0.65 6.13
N ASP A 236 -19.29 -0.46 5.06
CA ASP A 236 -19.70 -0.96 3.75
C ASP A 236 -19.48 -2.48 3.64
N HIS A 237 -19.81 -3.03 2.47
CA HIS A 237 -19.74 -4.47 2.19
C HIS A 237 -18.39 -5.12 2.54
N CYS A 238 -17.29 -4.36 2.50
CA CYS A 238 -15.98 -4.91 2.81
C CYS A 238 -15.83 -5.27 4.29
N TYR A 239 -16.66 -4.71 5.17
CA TYR A 239 -16.57 -4.86 6.62
C TYR A 239 -17.45 -6.00 7.18
N GLY A 240 -18.44 -6.50 6.44
CA GLY A 240 -19.28 -7.63 6.85
C GLY A 240 -18.75 -9.02 6.49
N ALA A 241 -17.48 -9.14 6.06
CA ALA A 241 -16.90 -10.45 5.77
C ALA A 241 -16.73 -11.28 7.06
N GLY A 242 -16.98 -12.59 6.98
CA GLY A 242 -17.00 -13.49 8.15
C GLY A 242 -15.80 -13.38 9.12
N PRO A 243 -14.54 -13.34 8.65
CA PRO A 243 -13.38 -13.14 9.53
C PRO A 243 -13.34 -11.80 10.28
N ILE A 244 -13.98 -10.77 9.72
CA ILE A 244 -14.10 -9.43 10.31
C ILE A 244 -15.18 -9.48 11.38
N CYS A 245 -16.38 -9.97 11.05
CA CYS A 245 -17.47 -10.16 12.00
C CYS A 245 -17.03 -10.97 13.23
N LYS A 246 -16.29 -12.06 13.03
CA LYS A 246 -15.74 -12.85 14.14
C LYS A 246 -14.79 -12.02 15.03
N GLY A 247 -13.89 -11.25 14.43
CA GLY A 247 -12.97 -10.43 15.23
C GLY A 247 -13.63 -9.26 15.95
N MET A 248 -14.76 -8.77 15.42
CA MET A 248 -15.59 -7.77 16.10
C MET A 248 -16.40 -8.39 17.24
N GLU A 249 -16.93 -9.61 17.06
CA GLU A 249 -17.60 -10.36 18.11
C GLU A 249 -16.67 -10.65 19.31
N GLU A 250 -15.41 -11.02 19.04
CA GLU A 250 -14.36 -11.18 20.06
C GLU A 250 -14.08 -9.87 20.84
N ARG A 251 -14.42 -8.72 20.26
CA ARG A 251 -14.31 -7.38 20.86
C ARG A 251 -15.64 -6.88 21.43
N HIS A 252 -16.68 -7.73 21.44
CA HIS A 252 -18.05 -7.40 21.85
C HIS A 252 -18.70 -6.27 21.02
N ILE A 253 -18.38 -6.22 19.72
CA ILE A 253 -18.89 -5.22 18.77
C ILE A 253 -19.83 -5.89 17.75
N GLU A 254 -21.05 -5.37 17.61
CA GLU A 254 -21.98 -5.79 16.56
C GLU A 254 -21.61 -5.13 15.22
N VAL A 255 -21.49 -5.91 14.16
CA VAL A 255 -21.25 -5.40 12.80
C VAL A 255 -22.57 -5.25 12.05
N VAL A 256 -22.80 -4.06 11.50
CA VAL A 256 -23.94 -3.75 10.63
C VAL A 256 -23.41 -3.38 9.25
N ASP A 257 -23.78 -4.18 8.24
CA ASP A 257 -23.34 -4.02 6.86
C ASP A 257 -24.51 -4.33 5.90
N PRO A 258 -24.76 -3.54 4.83
CA PRO A 258 -25.66 -3.93 3.75
C PRO A 258 -25.34 -5.31 3.13
N VAL A 259 -26.29 -6.23 3.25
CA VAL A 259 -26.21 -7.58 2.67
C VAL A 259 -26.46 -7.54 1.16
N THR A 260 -25.53 -8.11 0.38
CA THR A 260 -25.77 -8.36 -1.06
C THR A 260 -26.73 -9.54 -1.23
N GLU A 261 -27.81 -9.37 -2.01
CA GLU A 261 -28.60 -10.50 -2.49
C GLU A 261 -27.71 -11.43 -3.33
N ALA A 262 -27.66 -12.72 -2.98
CA ALA A 262 -26.70 -13.65 -3.54
C ALA A 262 -26.79 -13.75 -5.09
N ARG A 263 -25.70 -13.46 -5.79
CA ARG A 263 -25.46 -13.97 -7.15
C ARG A 263 -24.90 -15.39 -7.02
N ASP A 264 -25.79 -16.37 -7.18
CA ASP A 264 -25.54 -17.82 -7.23
C ASP A 264 -25.23 -18.52 -5.87
N PRO A 265 -26.12 -19.40 -5.38
CA PRO A 265 -25.95 -20.12 -4.11
C PRO A 265 -24.83 -21.17 -4.08
N ARG A 266 -24.09 -21.40 -5.18
CA ARG A 266 -23.02 -22.41 -5.27
C ARG A 266 -21.66 -22.00 -4.68
N TRP A 267 -21.44 -20.73 -4.35
CA TRP A 267 -20.13 -20.21 -3.95
C TRP A 267 -19.92 -20.02 -2.44
N PHE A 268 -20.87 -20.42 -1.59
CA PHE A 268 -20.68 -20.39 -0.13
C PHE A 268 -20.19 -21.75 0.39
N SER A 269 -18.93 -21.80 0.83
CA SER A 269 -18.39 -22.92 1.63
C SER A 269 -18.68 -22.78 3.13
N SER A 270 -19.28 -21.67 3.56
CA SER A 270 -19.70 -21.42 4.95
C SER A 270 -21.22 -21.29 5.04
N ARG A 271 -21.88 -22.19 5.76
CA ARG A 271 -23.34 -22.18 5.91
C ARG A 271 -23.78 -20.88 6.61
N LYS A 272 -24.80 -20.21 6.05
CA LYS A 272 -25.52 -19.06 6.64
C LYS A 272 -25.93 -19.28 8.11
N SER A 273 -26.04 -20.53 8.55
CA SER A 273 -26.40 -20.94 9.91
C SER A 273 -25.29 -20.77 10.96
N THR A 274 -24.10 -20.31 10.59
CA THR A 274 -22.93 -20.29 11.51
C THR A 274 -22.79 -18.96 12.28
N PHE A 275 -23.53 -17.92 11.89
CA PHE A 275 -23.44 -16.60 12.51
C PHE A 275 -24.84 -16.08 12.86
N LYS A 276 -24.99 -15.45 14.03
CA LYS A 276 -26.20 -14.70 14.37
C LYS A 276 -26.24 -13.41 13.55
N TRP A 277 -26.88 -13.46 12.40
CA TRP A 277 -27.18 -12.27 11.61
C TRP A 277 -28.45 -11.61 12.16
N THR A 278 -28.33 -10.44 12.78
CA THR A 278 -29.48 -9.57 13.06
C THR A 278 -29.90 -8.86 11.77
N LEU A 279 -30.62 -9.57 10.90
CA LEU A 279 -31.27 -8.96 9.73
C LEU A 279 -32.39 -8.05 10.23
N ARG A 280 -32.17 -6.73 10.22
CA ARG A 280 -33.28 -5.77 10.34
C ARG A 280 -33.79 -5.44 8.95
N PRO A 281 -35.10 -5.51 8.69
CA PRO A 281 -35.65 -5.09 7.41
C PRO A 281 -35.31 -3.62 7.17
N ASN A 282 -34.94 -3.32 5.92
CA ASN A 282 -34.77 -1.95 5.44
C ASN A 282 -36.05 -1.17 5.79
N PRO A 283 -35.98 -0.08 6.60
CA PRO A 283 -37.16 0.74 6.81
C PRO A 283 -37.52 1.34 5.45
N ALA A 284 -38.56 0.79 4.83
CA ALA A 284 -39.13 1.32 3.62
C ALA A 284 -39.32 2.83 3.84
N VAL A 285 -38.68 3.63 2.99
CA VAL A 285 -38.98 5.05 2.85
C VAL A 285 -40.45 5.11 2.44
N SER A 286 -41.33 5.36 3.40
CA SER A 286 -42.70 5.77 3.12
C SER A 286 -42.63 7.15 2.48
N LEU A 287 -43.03 7.22 1.21
CA LEU A 287 -43.28 8.44 0.45
C LEU A 287 -44.16 9.43 1.21
#